data_AF-A0A515KSB8-F1
#
_entry.id   AF-A0A515KSB8-F1
#
_cell.length_a   1.000
_cell.length_b   1.000
_cell.length_c   1.000
_cell.angle_alpha   90.00
_cell.angle_beta   90.00
_cell.angle_gamma   90.00
#
_symmetry.space_group_name_H-M   'P 1'
#
loop_
_entity.id
_entity.type
_entity.pdbx_description
1 polymer ?
#
loop_
_entity_poly.entity_id
_entity_poly.type
_entity_poly.pdbx_seq_one_letter_code
_entity_poly.pdbx_strand_id
1 'polypeptide(L)'
;MTFGESGLAALFTAAVFLCILGAARAEDAPFAFHAALGGAASLVAVFAIFNRYFERSALPPQEINGLPNYNLGPIKFASFMAMFWGIAGFTVGLLIALQLAWPALNFDLPWTSFGRLRPLHTSAVIFAFGGNVLLATSFYVVQKTGRVRLAGDLAPWFVVLGYNFFILIAGTGYLLGVTQSKEYAEPEWYADLWLTIVWVTYLLVFVATLMKRKEPHIFVANWFYLAFIVTIAVLHLGNNPALPVSFFGSKSYVAWGGVQDAMFQWWYGHNAVGFFLTAGFLAIMYYFIPKRAERPIYSYRLSIVHFWAIIFLYIWAGPHHLHYTALPDWAQTLGMTFSIMLWMPSWGGMINGLMTLSGAWDKLRTDPVLRMLVVSVAFYGMSTFEGPLMSIKVVNSLSHYTDWTIGHVHSGALGWVGFVSFGALYCLVPWIWQRKQLYSLRLVSWHFWVATLGIVLYISAMWVSGILQGLMWRAYTSLGFLEYSFIESVEAMHPFYIIRAIGGGLFLIGALIMAYNLWMTVRVGEAESEVHLPAGPSLQAAE
;
A
#
# COMPACT_ATOMS: atom_id res chain seq x y z
N MET A 1 15.65 -22.60 24.13
CA MET A 1 15.23 -21.73 23.01
C MET A 1 14.89 -22.58 21.80
N THR A 2 14.00 -22.12 20.92
CA THR A 2 13.81 -22.75 19.60
C THR A 2 14.97 -22.42 18.67
N PHE A 3 15.10 -23.18 17.56
CA PHE A 3 16.07 -22.85 16.50
C PHE A 3 15.83 -21.45 15.93
N GLY A 4 14.57 -21.05 15.74
CA GLY A 4 14.22 -19.71 15.25
C GLY A 4 14.61 -18.59 16.21
N GLU A 5 14.46 -18.79 17.53
CA GLU A 5 14.89 -17.81 18.54
C GLU A 5 16.40 -17.67 18.61
N SER A 6 17.11 -18.79 18.74
CA SER A 6 18.56 -18.79 18.81
C SER A 6 19.18 -18.23 17.54
N GLY A 7 18.66 -18.61 16.37
CA GLY A 7 19.08 -18.07 15.08
C GLY A 7 18.85 -16.57 14.93
N LEU A 8 17.65 -16.07 15.27
CA LEU A 8 17.36 -14.63 15.19
C LEU A 8 18.14 -13.83 16.24
N ALA A 9 18.30 -14.34 17.46
CA ALA A 9 19.12 -13.68 18.48
C ALA A 9 20.58 -13.57 18.05
N ALA A 10 21.15 -14.64 17.47
CA ALA A 10 22.51 -14.62 16.92
C ALA A 10 22.63 -13.64 15.74
N LEU A 11 21.68 -13.66 14.81
CA LEU A 11 21.65 -12.75 13.66
C LEU A 11 21.62 -11.29 14.11
N PHE A 12 20.72 -10.92 15.02
CA PHE A 12 20.63 -9.55 15.50
C PHE A 12 21.82 -9.16 16.36
N THR A 13 22.40 -10.08 17.12
CA THR A 13 23.66 -9.82 17.84
C THR A 13 24.79 -9.49 16.87
N ALA A 14 24.94 -10.26 15.78
CA ALA A 14 25.90 -9.95 14.73
C ALA A 14 25.58 -8.60 14.05
N ALA A 15 24.30 -8.32 13.79
CA ALA A 15 23.86 -7.05 13.22
C ALA A 15 24.22 -5.85 14.11
N VAL A 16 24.12 -5.96 15.45
CA VAL A 16 24.59 -4.91 16.38
C VAL A 16 26.05 -4.57 16.11
N PHE A 17 26.94 -5.57 16.05
CA PHE A 17 28.37 -5.34 15.82
C PHE A 17 28.63 -4.73 14.43
N LEU A 18 27.98 -5.24 13.38
CA LEU A 18 28.11 -4.73 12.02
C LEU A 18 27.61 -3.28 11.90
N CYS A 19 26.50 -2.96 12.55
CA CYS A 19 25.94 -1.61 12.58
C CYS A 19 26.82 -0.62 13.37
N ILE A 20 27.41 -1.04 14.49
CA ILE A 20 28.38 -0.21 15.24
C ILE A 20 29.62 0.06 14.38
N LEU A 21 30.16 -0.98 13.72
CA LEU A 21 31.27 -0.82 12.80
C LEU A 21 30.91 0.11 11.63
N GLY A 22 29.72 -0.09 11.04
CA GLY A 22 29.19 0.74 9.96
C GLY A 22 29.06 2.21 10.36
N ALA A 23 28.54 2.48 11.55
CA ALA A 23 28.42 3.84 12.08
C ALA A 23 29.80 4.47 12.37
N ALA A 24 30.74 3.69 12.92
CA ALA A 24 32.09 4.17 13.24
C ALA A 24 32.96 4.43 12.00
N ARG A 25 32.67 3.76 10.88
CA ARG A 25 33.40 3.86 9.61
C ARG A 25 32.65 4.66 8.55
N ALA A 26 31.50 5.25 8.89
CA ALA A 26 30.63 5.92 7.95
C ALA A 26 31.33 7.08 7.22
N GLU A 27 31.16 7.15 5.91
CA GLU A 27 31.67 8.23 5.06
C GLU A 27 30.73 9.45 5.02
N ASP A 28 29.46 9.26 5.39
CA ASP A 28 28.48 10.33 5.49
C ASP A 28 27.58 10.20 6.73
N ALA A 29 27.09 11.35 7.22
CA ALA A 29 26.28 11.41 8.43
C ALA A 29 24.94 10.64 8.31
N PRO A 30 24.21 10.67 7.18
CA PRO A 30 23.00 9.87 7.03
C PRO A 30 23.24 8.36 7.17
N PHE A 31 24.31 7.82 6.57
CA PHE A 31 24.68 6.41 6.72
C PHE A 31 25.04 6.10 8.17
N ALA A 32 25.82 6.96 8.83
CA ALA A 32 26.16 6.80 10.25
C ALA A 32 24.90 6.72 11.13
N PHE A 33 23.94 7.62 10.88
CA PHE A 33 22.67 7.69 11.59
C PHE A 33 21.83 6.41 11.37
N HIS A 34 21.67 5.96 10.12
CA HIS A 34 20.93 4.74 9.82
C HIS A 34 21.62 3.47 10.35
N ALA A 35 22.94 3.40 10.31
CA ALA A 35 23.71 2.31 10.90
C ALA A 35 23.51 2.27 12.42
N ALA A 36 23.59 3.42 13.11
CA ALA A 36 23.30 3.51 14.55
C ALA A 36 21.87 3.08 14.88
N LEU A 37 20.89 3.51 14.07
CA LEU A 37 19.48 3.13 14.23
C LEU A 37 19.27 1.62 14.05
N GLY A 38 19.95 1.01 13.06
CA GLY A 38 19.99 -0.44 12.86
C GLY A 38 20.61 -1.20 14.03
N GLY A 39 21.69 -0.67 14.60
CA GLY A 39 22.32 -1.23 15.80
C GLY A 39 21.39 -1.19 17.00
N ALA A 40 20.73 -0.06 17.24
CA ALA A 40 19.76 0.10 18.33
C ALA A 40 18.55 -0.84 18.15
N ALA A 41 17.97 -0.90 16.95
CA ALA A 41 16.84 -1.79 16.66
C ALA A 41 17.22 -3.28 16.82
N SER A 42 18.42 -3.66 16.38
CA SER A 42 18.93 -5.02 16.53
C SER A 42 19.14 -5.38 18.00
N LEU A 43 19.66 -4.45 18.81
CA LEU A 43 19.83 -4.66 20.24
C LEU A 43 18.47 -4.85 20.94
N VAL A 44 17.48 -4.01 20.63
CA VAL A 44 16.11 -4.16 21.12
C VAL A 44 15.52 -5.51 20.71
N ALA A 45 15.76 -5.96 19.47
CA ALA A 45 15.28 -7.25 18.99
C ALA A 45 15.90 -8.42 19.78
N VAL A 46 17.20 -8.37 20.09
CA VAL A 46 17.86 -9.38 20.94
C VAL A 46 17.18 -9.44 22.31
N PHE A 47 17.02 -8.30 22.99
CA PHE A 47 16.35 -8.26 24.29
C PHE A 47 14.90 -8.76 24.22
N ALA A 48 14.15 -8.36 23.19
CA ALA A 48 12.77 -8.81 23.01
C ALA A 48 12.66 -10.34 22.80
N ILE A 49 13.60 -10.95 22.07
CA ILE A 49 13.65 -12.40 21.85
C ILE A 49 13.97 -13.13 23.16
N PHE A 50 14.98 -12.67 23.92
CA PHE A 50 15.31 -13.27 25.21
C PHE A 50 14.18 -13.11 26.22
N ASN A 51 13.61 -11.91 26.34
CA ASN A 51 12.51 -11.66 27.26
C ASN A 51 11.31 -12.56 26.94
N ARG A 52 10.93 -12.65 25.67
CA ARG A 52 9.90 -13.59 25.20
C ARG A 52 10.22 -15.05 25.56
N TYR A 53 11.47 -15.46 25.41
CA TYR A 53 11.89 -16.82 25.72
C TYR A 53 11.76 -17.14 27.21
N PHE A 54 12.15 -16.21 28.08
CA PHE A 54 12.08 -16.39 29.54
C PHE A 54 10.66 -16.23 30.10
N GLU A 55 9.83 -15.37 29.51
CA GLU A 55 8.45 -15.13 29.96
C GLU A 55 7.47 -16.22 29.53
N ARG A 56 7.75 -16.94 28.43
CA ARG A 56 6.80 -17.93 27.93
C ARG A 56 6.90 -19.26 28.69
N SER A 57 5.75 -19.84 29.00
CA SER A 57 5.66 -21.20 29.55
C SER A 57 5.80 -22.29 28.47
N ALA A 58 5.21 -22.07 27.29
CA ALA A 58 5.26 -23.00 26.16
C ALA A 58 5.11 -22.25 24.82
N LEU A 59 5.35 -22.95 23.72
CA LEU A 59 5.04 -22.43 22.38
C LEU A 59 3.53 -22.36 22.15
N PRO A 60 3.01 -21.35 21.43
CA PRO A 60 1.59 -21.29 21.09
C PRO A 60 1.17 -22.54 20.31
N PRO A 61 0.11 -23.26 20.75
CA PRO A 61 -0.37 -24.43 20.03
C PRO A 61 -0.91 -24.02 18.66
N GLN A 62 -0.85 -24.92 17.67
CA GLN A 62 -1.41 -24.65 16.34
C GLN A 62 -2.94 -24.61 16.35
N GLU A 63 -3.57 -25.36 17.26
CA GLU A 63 -5.02 -25.49 17.41
C GLU A 63 -5.42 -25.43 18.88
N ILE A 64 -6.62 -24.93 19.15
CA ILE A 64 -7.29 -24.95 20.46
C ILE A 64 -8.68 -25.51 20.22
N ASN A 65 -9.05 -26.58 20.93
CA ASN A 65 -10.35 -27.26 20.78
C ASN A 65 -10.69 -27.66 19.33
N GLY A 66 -9.70 -28.15 18.58
CA GLY A 66 -9.85 -28.55 17.17
C GLY A 66 -9.99 -27.39 16.17
N LEU A 67 -9.94 -26.14 16.65
CA LEU A 67 -9.98 -24.94 15.81
C LEU A 67 -8.59 -24.30 15.68
N PRO A 68 -8.25 -23.72 14.51
CA PRO A 68 -6.97 -23.05 14.34
C PRO A 68 -6.76 -21.90 15.33
N ASN A 69 -5.64 -21.96 16.08
CA ASN A 69 -5.22 -20.88 16.95
C ASN A 69 -4.53 -19.81 16.10
N TYR A 70 -5.29 -18.85 15.57
CA TYR A 70 -4.74 -17.84 14.67
C TYR A 70 -3.70 -16.92 15.34
N ASN A 71 -2.63 -16.58 14.61
CA ASN A 71 -1.62 -15.63 15.07
C ASN A 71 -2.09 -14.21 14.77
N LEU A 72 -2.79 -13.59 15.73
CA LEU A 72 -3.38 -12.25 15.57
C LEU A 72 -2.46 -11.11 16.01
N GLY A 73 -1.38 -11.38 16.75
CA GLY A 73 -0.47 -10.36 17.27
C GLY A 73 0.15 -9.47 16.18
N PRO A 74 0.84 -10.04 15.18
CA PRO A 74 1.39 -9.28 14.05
C PRO A 74 0.33 -8.51 13.27
N ILE A 75 -0.87 -9.07 13.15
CA ILE A 75 -2.00 -8.43 12.44
C ILE A 75 -2.49 -7.21 13.21
N LYS A 76 -2.61 -7.29 14.55
CA LYS A 76 -2.95 -6.15 15.41
C LYS A 76 -1.92 -5.04 15.29
N PHE A 77 -0.63 -5.39 15.35
CA PHE A 77 0.45 -4.42 15.19
C PHE A 77 0.41 -3.74 13.81
N ALA A 78 0.34 -4.52 12.72
CA ALA A 78 0.24 -3.97 11.37
C ALA A 78 -1.03 -3.12 11.17
N SER A 79 -2.16 -3.50 11.76
CA SER A 79 -3.40 -2.70 11.70
C SER A 79 -3.24 -1.34 12.41
N PHE A 80 -2.54 -1.31 13.54
CA PHE A 80 -2.20 -0.06 14.24
C PHE A 80 -1.23 0.79 13.42
N MET A 81 -0.14 0.19 12.94
CA MET A 81 0.86 0.88 12.13
C MET A 81 0.27 1.41 10.81
N ALA A 82 -0.68 0.70 10.19
CA ALA A 82 -1.42 1.20 9.05
C ALA A 82 -2.08 2.55 9.37
N MET A 83 -2.82 2.66 10.47
CA MET A 83 -3.46 3.93 10.84
C MET A 83 -2.44 5.02 11.20
N PHE A 84 -1.37 4.66 11.93
CA PHE A 84 -0.31 5.60 12.27
C PHE A 84 0.34 6.21 11.02
N TRP A 85 0.75 5.36 10.08
CA TRP A 85 1.38 5.80 8.83
C TRP A 85 0.39 6.46 7.87
N GLY A 86 -0.87 6.04 7.86
CA GLY A 86 -1.92 6.70 7.10
C GLY A 86 -2.06 8.16 7.51
N ILE A 87 -2.20 8.43 8.81
CA ILE A 87 -2.26 9.81 9.32
C ILE A 87 -0.98 10.57 8.96
N ALA A 88 0.20 10.01 9.24
CA ALA A 88 1.46 10.68 8.94
C ALA A 88 1.59 11.01 7.44
N GLY A 89 1.32 10.04 6.55
CA GLY A 89 1.39 10.21 5.11
C GLY A 89 0.38 11.22 4.57
N PHE A 90 -0.85 11.22 5.07
CA PHE A 90 -1.87 12.20 4.69
C PHE A 90 -1.55 13.61 5.23
N THR A 91 -0.97 13.72 6.42
CA THR A 91 -0.48 15.00 6.95
C THR A 91 0.66 15.58 6.12
N VAL A 92 1.65 14.77 5.74
CA VAL A 92 2.72 15.22 4.84
C VAL A 92 2.14 15.56 3.46
N GLY A 93 1.17 14.79 2.96
CA GLY A 93 0.44 15.08 1.72
C GLY A 93 -0.27 16.44 1.73
N LEU A 94 -0.96 16.76 2.84
CA LEU A 94 -1.56 18.07 3.05
C LEU A 94 -0.51 19.17 3.10
N LEU A 95 0.59 18.97 3.85
CA LEU A 95 1.67 19.94 3.96
C LEU A 95 2.27 20.28 2.58
N ILE A 96 2.62 19.27 1.77
CA ILE A 96 3.21 19.52 0.45
C ILE A 96 2.18 20.12 -0.54
N ALA A 97 0.89 19.82 -0.40
CA ALA A 97 -0.16 20.50 -1.15
C ALA A 97 -0.24 21.98 -0.78
N LEU A 98 -0.12 22.31 0.51
CA LEU A 98 -0.06 23.68 1.00
C LEU A 98 1.22 24.39 0.56
N GLN A 99 2.36 23.71 0.47
CA GLN A 99 3.62 24.28 -0.03
C GLN A 99 3.53 24.69 -1.51
N LEU A 100 2.74 23.98 -2.32
CA LEU A 100 2.49 24.36 -3.72
C LEU A 100 1.62 25.61 -3.84
N ALA A 101 0.68 25.82 -2.90
CA ALA A 101 -0.11 27.07 -2.85
C ALA A 101 0.68 28.21 -2.20
N TRP A 102 1.41 27.95 -1.12
CA TRP A 102 2.17 28.91 -0.34
C TRP A 102 3.61 28.43 -0.11
N PRO A 103 4.54 28.79 -1.00
CA PRO A 103 5.94 28.33 -0.93
C PRO A 103 6.67 28.68 0.37
N ALA A 104 6.23 29.70 1.11
CA ALA A 104 6.78 30.05 2.43
C ALA A 104 6.72 28.87 3.43
N LEU A 105 5.81 27.91 3.24
CA LEU A 105 5.71 26.70 4.05
C LEU A 105 6.82 25.67 3.79
N ASN A 106 7.79 25.97 2.93
CA ASN A 106 9.06 25.23 2.85
C ASN A 106 9.99 25.56 4.04
N PHE A 107 9.76 26.67 4.74
CA PHE A 107 10.51 27.14 5.91
C PHE A 107 12.01 27.38 5.70
N ASP A 108 12.49 27.41 4.45
CA ASP A 108 13.90 27.53 4.09
C ASP A 108 14.81 26.49 4.78
N LEU A 109 14.26 25.32 5.13
CA LEU A 109 15.01 24.20 5.69
C LEU A 109 15.09 23.04 4.69
N PRO A 110 16.25 22.37 4.57
CA PRO A 110 16.40 21.27 3.61
C PRO A 110 15.39 20.13 3.83
N TRP A 111 15.17 19.72 5.08
CA TRP A 111 14.31 18.59 5.46
C TRP A 111 12.80 18.89 5.40
N THR A 112 12.39 20.16 5.31
CA THR A 112 10.98 20.53 5.08
C THR A 112 10.70 20.98 3.65
N SER A 113 11.70 20.99 2.78
CA SER A 113 11.49 21.36 1.37
C SER A 113 10.56 20.37 0.65
N PHE A 114 9.74 20.88 -0.27
CA PHE A 114 8.82 20.09 -1.08
C PHE A 114 9.53 18.91 -1.78
N GLY A 115 10.75 19.13 -2.28
CA GLY A 115 11.54 18.10 -2.96
C GLY A 115 11.89 16.89 -2.09
N ARG A 116 12.08 17.09 -0.77
CA ARG A 116 12.33 15.98 0.18
C ARG A 116 11.05 15.41 0.77
N LEU A 117 10.04 16.24 0.99
CA LEU A 117 8.77 15.81 1.55
C LEU A 117 7.88 15.06 0.54
N ARG A 118 8.03 15.29 -0.76
CA ARG A 118 7.29 14.56 -1.81
C ARG A 118 7.53 13.05 -1.77
N PRO A 119 8.77 12.54 -1.87
CA PRO A 119 9.02 11.09 -1.77
C PRO A 119 8.66 10.53 -0.39
N LEU A 120 8.77 11.34 0.67
CA LEU A 120 8.28 10.96 2.00
C LEU A 120 6.76 10.74 2.01
N HIS A 121 5.98 11.66 1.44
CA HIS A 121 4.54 11.49 1.27
C HIS A 121 4.23 10.23 0.47
N THR A 122 4.83 10.10 -0.73
CA THR A 122 4.63 8.97 -1.64
C THR A 122 4.86 7.63 -0.94
N SER A 123 6.02 7.46 -0.30
CA SER A 123 6.36 6.24 0.40
C SER A 123 5.51 6.01 1.65
N ALA A 124 5.15 7.07 2.38
CA ALA A 124 4.30 6.95 3.55
C ALA A 124 2.89 6.49 3.20
N VAL A 125 2.30 6.96 2.10
CA VAL A 125 0.94 6.56 1.72
C VAL A 125 0.89 5.22 0.97
N ILE A 126 1.90 4.90 0.17
CA ILE A 126 1.96 3.64 -0.59
C ILE A 126 2.50 2.52 0.28
N PHE A 127 3.78 2.62 0.65
CA PHE A 127 4.47 1.52 1.32
C PHE A 127 4.17 1.47 2.81
N ALA A 128 4.06 2.62 3.49
CA ALA A 128 3.82 2.59 4.93
C ALA A 128 2.35 2.32 5.28
N PHE A 129 1.42 3.16 4.83
CA PHE A 129 -0.02 2.94 5.00
C PHE A 129 -0.49 1.70 4.24
N GLY A 130 -0.40 1.73 2.90
CA GLY A 130 -0.88 0.62 2.05
C GLY A 130 -0.18 -0.71 2.36
N GLY A 131 1.14 -0.70 2.59
CA GLY A 131 1.87 -1.92 2.93
C GLY A 131 1.49 -2.53 4.27
N ASN A 132 1.28 -1.72 5.32
CA ASN A 132 0.79 -2.26 6.59
C ASN A 132 -0.65 -2.77 6.49
N VAL A 133 -1.50 -2.14 5.66
CA VAL A 133 -2.84 -2.68 5.34
C VAL A 133 -2.71 -4.04 4.67
N LEU A 134 -1.84 -4.18 3.65
CA LEU A 134 -1.61 -5.46 2.96
C LEU A 134 -1.05 -6.52 3.89
N LEU A 135 -0.09 -6.20 4.76
CA LEU A 135 0.44 -7.14 5.74
C LEU A 135 -0.64 -7.61 6.72
N ALA A 136 -1.43 -6.69 7.28
CA ALA A 136 -2.51 -7.05 8.20
C ALA A 136 -3.57 -7.93 7.52
N THR A 137 -4.04 -7.51 6.35
CA THR A 137 -5.12 -8.18 5.62
C THR A 137 -4.68 -9.51 5.02
N SER A 138 -3.50 -9.60 4.39
CA SER A 138 -2.99 -10.86 3.83
C SER A 138 -2.79 -11.93 4.91
N PHE A 139 -2.16 -11.60 6.04
CA PHE A 139 -1.96 -12.52 7.15
C PHE A 139 -3.26 -12.94 7.83
N TYR A 140 -4.26 -12.05 7.88
CA TYR A 140 -5.59 -12.43 8.37
C TYR A 140 -6.29 -13.38 7.39
N VAL A 141 -6.32 -13.02 6.11
CA VAL A 141 -7.09 -13.73 5.08
C VAL A 141 -6.50 -15.11 4.82
N VAL A 142 -5.18 -15.25 4.68
CA VAL A 142 -4.53 -16.55 4.39
C VAL A 142 -4.80 -17.56 5.50
N GLN A 143 -4.82 -17.10 6.76
CA GLN A 143 -5.15 -17.93 7.91
C GLN A 143 -6.61 -18.38 7.88
N LYS A 144 -7.54 -17.43 7.73
CA LYS A 144 -8.99 -17.72 7.78
C LYS A 144 -9.46 -18.59 6.62
N THR A 145 -8.92 -18.35 5.43
CA THR A 145 -9.27 -19.10 4.21
C THR A 145 -8.55 -20.44 4.13
N GLY A 146 -7.33 -20.54 4.66
CA GLY A 146 -6.61 -21.81 4.77
C GLY A 146 -7.00 -22.65 5.99
N ARG A 147 -7.76 -22.08 6.93
CA ARG A 147 -8.13 -22.67 8.24
C ARG A 147 -6.92 -23.20 9.00
N VAL A 148 -5.88 -22.37 9.09
CA VAL A 148 -4.63 -22.68 9.78
C VAL A 148 -4.02 -21.43 10.41
N ARG A 149 -3.24 -21.61 11.49
CA ARG A 149 -2.37 -20.55 12.04
C ARG A 149 -1.33 -20.11 10.99
N LEU A 150 -0.75 -18.92 11.06
CA LEU A 150 0.42 -18.56 10.22
C LEU A 150 1.57 -19.57 10.40
N ALA A 151 2.36 -19.74 9.35
CA ALA A 151 3.63 -20.46 9.42
C ALA A 151 4.68 -19.63 10.18
N GLY A 152 5.44 -20.29 11.06
CA GLY A 152 6.40 -19.64 11.95
C GLY A 152 5.75 -18.89 13.11
N ASP A 153 6.48 -18.80 14.22
CA ASP A 153 6.06 -18.05 15.40
C ASP A 153 6.67 -16.63 15.42
N LEU A 154 8.00 -16.54 15.24
CA LEU A 154 8.72 -15.27 15.14
C LEU A 154 8.76 -14.68 13.73
N ALA A 155 8.69 -15.51 12.68
CA ALA A 155 8.81 -15.02 11.31
C ALA A 155 7.74 -13.99 10.93
N PRO A 156 6.44 -14.16 11.28
CA PRO A 156 5.44 -13.11 11.07
C PRO A 156 5.75 -11.80 11.80
N TRP A 157 6.34 -11.87 13.01
CA TRP A 157 6.76 -10.68 13.76
C TRP A 157 7.98 -10.00 13.12
N PHE A 158 8.96 -10.78 12.67
CA PHE A 158 10.11 -10.27 11.90
C PHE A 158 9.64 -9.51 10.65
N VAL A 159 8.64 -10.04 9.94
CA VAL A 159 8.08 -9.38 8.76
C VAL A 159 7.47 -8.02 9.12
N VAL A 160 6.52 -7.98 10.08
CA VAL A 160 5.82 -6.71 10.37
C VAL A 160 6.73 -5.67 11.04
N LEU A 161 7.64 -6.09 11.92
CA LEU A 161 8.57 -5.18 12.58
C LEU A 161 9.68 -4.74 11.64
N GLY A 162 10.25 -5.67 10.87
CA GLY A 162 11.29 -5.37 9.89
C GLY A 162 10.79 -4.49 8.76
N TYR A 163 9.55 -4.67 8.32
CA TYR A 163 8.92 -3.79 7.33
C TYR A 163 8.71 -2.37 7.87
N ASN A 164 8.30 -2.22 9.13
CA ASN A 164 8.19 -0.90 9.76
C ASN A 164 9.55 -0.26 10.03
N PHE A 165 10.59 -1.07 10.27
CA PHE A 165 11.96 -0.58 10.34
C PHE A 165 12.46 -0.08 8.96
N PHE A 166 12.15 -0.79 7.88
CA PHE A 166 12.40 -0.30 6.52
C PHE A 166 11.75 1.07 6.27
N ILE A 167 10.46 1.21 6.64
CA ILE A 167 9.74 2.48 6.52
C ILE A 167 10.43 3.60 7.29
N LEU A 168 10.91 3.32 8.51
CA LEU A 168 11.63 4.29 9.32
C LEU A 168 12.93 4.75 8.65
N ILE A 169 13.73 3.82 8.12
CA ILE A 169 14.96 4.11 7.39
C ILE A 169 14.68 4.91 6.13
N ALA A 170 13.69 4.51 5.33
CA ALA A 170 13.29 5.23 4.13
C ALA A 170 12.84 6.67 4.47
N GLY A 171 11.91 6.81 5.42
CA GLY A 171 11.34 8.11 5.80
C GLY A 171 12.37 9.09 6.35
N THR A 172 13.26 8.63 7.24
CA THR A 172 14.35 9.46 7.74
C THR A 172 15.40 9.75 6.66
N GLY A 173 15.67 8.79 5.77
CA GLY A 173 16.52 8.99 4.60
C GLY A 173 16.06 10.14 3.70
N TYR A 174 14.77 10.20 3.36
CA TYR A 174 14.24 11.28 2.52
C TYR A 174 14.43 12.66 3.14
N LEU A 175 14.18 12.80 4.45
CA LEU A 175 14.39 14.05 5.18
C LEU A 175 15.88 14.46 5.17
N LEU A 176 16.78 13.48 5.26
CA LEU A 176 18.23 13.68 5.21
C LEU A 176 18.76 13.90 3.78
N GLY A 177 17.94 13.68 2.75
CA GLY A 177 18.31 13.84 1.33
C GLY A 177 18.94 12.59 0.70
N VAL A 178 18.79 11.43 1.35
CA VAL A 178 19.24 10.13 0.86
C VAL A 178 18.18 9.57 -0.08
N THR A 179 18.47 9.53 -1.38
CA THR A 179 17.56 8.99 -2.38
C THR A 179 18.26 8.52 -3.66
N GLN A 180 17.72 7.46 -4.26
CA GLN A 180 18.07 7.02 -5.61
C GLN A 180 17.47 7.91 -6.71
N SER A 181 16.56 8.85 -6.37
CA SER A 181 15.80 9.70 -7.33
C SER A 181 14.88 8.94 -8.30
N LYS A 182 14.60 7.67 -8.01
CA LYS A 182 13.70 6.79 -8.76
C LYS A 182 12.34 6.74 -8.09
N GLU A 183 11.28 7.17 -8.77
CA GLU A 183 9.94 7.23 -8.15
C GLU A 183 9.50 5.86 -7.61
N TYR A 184 8.95 5.84 -6.40
CA TYR A 184 8.55 4.64 -5.67
C TYR A 184 9.70 3.67 -5.30
N ALA A 185 10.94 3.96 -5.72
CA ALA A 185 12.16 3.21 -5.42
C ALA A 185 13.24 4.13 -4.83
N GLU A 186 12.80 5.15 -4.09
CA GLU A 186 13.68 6.19 -3.59
C GLU A 186 14.70 5.74 -2.51
N PRO A 187 14.45 4.75 -1.62
CA PRO A 187 15.42 4.35 -0.59
C PRO A 187 16.74 3.87 -1.20
N GLU A 188 17.87 4.12 -0.53
CA GLU A 188 19.18 3.68 -1.02
C GLU A 188 19.47 2.19 -0.73
N TRP A 189 20.53 1.67 -1.37
CA TRP A 189 20.87 0.23 -1.49
C TRP A 189 20.76 -0.61 -0.21
N TYR A 190 21.17 -0.09 0.95
CA TYR A 190 21.13 -0.83 2.22
C TYR A 190 19.70 -0.99 2.76
N ALA A 191 18.82 -0.02 2.49
CA ALA A 191 17.39 -0.13 2.80
C ALA A 191 16.73 -1.16 1.87
N ASP A 192 17.14 -1.19 0.59
CA ASP A 192 16.66 -2.16 -0.39
C ASP A 192 17.06 -3.59 -0.06
N LEU A 193 18.29 -3.81 0.42
CA LEU A 193 18.74 -5.12 0.88
C LEU A 193 17.96 -5.57 2.11
N TRP A 194 17.73 -4.68 3.07
CA TRP A 194 16.91 -4.99 4.24
C TRP A 194 15.48 -5.34 3.84
N LEU A 195 14.85 -4.54 2.97
CA LEU A 195 13.51 -4.84 2.46
C LEU A 195 13.49 -6.20 1.74
N THR A 196 14.51 -6.54 0.97
CA THR A 196 14.61 -7.83 0.28
C THR A 196 14.54 -8.99 1.28
N ILE A 197 15.30 -8.92 2.38
CA ILE A 197 15.29 -9.96 3.44
C ILE A 197 13.90 -10.07 4.08
N VAL A 198 13.29 -8.93 4.41
CA VAL A 198 11.93 -8.87 4.99
C VAL A 198 10.90 -9.48 4.03
N TRP A 199 10.98 -9.13 2.74
CA TRP A 199 10.02 -9.53 1.73
C TRP A 199 10.14 -11.01 1.36
N VAL A 200 11.37 -11.54 1.29
CA VAL A 200 11.61 -12.98 1.13
C VAL A 200 11.02 -13.74 2.32
N THR A 201 11.22 -13.25 3.55
CA THR A 201 10.63 -13.87 4.73
C THR A 201 9.10 -13.82 4.68
N TYR A 202 8.52 -12.71 4.21
CA TYR A 202 7.08 -12.56 4.02
C TYR A 202 6.53 -13.59 3.01
N LEU A 203 7.19 -13.74 1.85
CA LEU A 203 6.84 -14.75 0.86
C LEU A 203 6.87 -16.16 1.44
N LEU A 204 7.95 -16.52 2.16
CA LEU A 204 8.08 -17.83 2.78
C LEU A 204 6.98 -18.09 3.82
N VAL A 205 6.67 -17.11 4.67
CA VAL A 205 5.56 -17.22 5.63
C VAL A 205 4.22 -17.43 4.91
N PHE A 206 3.95 -16.67 3.86
CA PHE A 206 2.69 -16.76 3.12
C PHE A 206 2.54 -18.11 2.41
N VAL A 207 3.56 -18.54 1.66
CA VAL A 207 3.57 -19.82 0.93
C VAL A 207 3.51 -21.00 1.89
N ALA A 208 4.32 -21.02 2.96
CA ALA A 208 4.27 -22.10 3.93
C ALA A 208 2.90 -22.19 4.64
N THR A 209 2.21 -21.06 4.83
CA THR A 209 0.84 -21.05 5.35
C THR A 209 -0.15 -21.66 4.35
N LEU A 210 -0.01 -21.35 3.06
CA LEU A 210 -0.82 -21.97 2.00
C LEU A 210 -0.55 -23.47 1.83
N MET A 211 0.70 -23.92 2.02
CA MET A 211 1.06 -25.34 1.91
C MET A 211 0.41 -26.19 3.00
N LYS A 212 0.29 -25.66 4.22
CA LYS A 212 -0.31 -26.38 5.35
C LYS A 212 -1.83 -26.24 5.46
N ARG A 213 -2.48 -25.55 4.52
CA ARG A 213 -3.93 -25.30 4.55
C ARG A 213 -4.73 -26.60 4.68
N LYS A 214 -5.89 -26.52 5.35
CA LYS A 214 -6.85 -27.63 5.43
C LYS A 214 -7.80 -27.69 4.23
N GLU A 215 -8.10 -26.54 3.63
CA GLU A 215 -8.98 -26.45 2.47
C GLU A 215 -8.25 -26.86 1.18
N PRO A 216 -8.77 -27.80 0.37
CA PRO A 216 -8.07 -28.28 -0.81
C PRO A 216 -7.86 -27.17 -1.86
N HIS A 217 -8.85 -26.30 -2.01
CA HIS A 217 -8.80 -25.17 -2.94
C HIS A 217 -8.21 -23.91 -2.28
N ILE A 218 -7.36 -23.21 -3.02
CA ILE A 218 -6.85 -21.90 -2.61
C ILE A 218 -7.88 -20.84 -3.00
N PHE A 219 -8.35 -20.06 -2.03
CA PHE A 219 -9.29 -18.97 -2.26
C PHE A 219 -8.71 -17.88 -3.18
N VAL A 220 -9.54 -17.30 -4.05
CA VAL A 220 -9.13 -16.32 -5.09
C VAL A 220 -8.35 -15.14 -4.52
N ALA A 221 -8.72 -14.62 -3.34
CA ALA A 221 -7.95 -13.54 -2.71
C ALA A 221 -6.47 -13.91 -2.50
N ASN A 222 -6.17 -15.17 -2.17
CA ASN A 222 -4.80 -15.62 -2.00
C ASN A 222 -4.05 -15.76 -3.33
N TRP A 223 -4.73 -15.90 -4.47
CA TRP A 223 -4.09 -15.83 -5.79
C TRP A 223 -3.54 -14.43 -6.02
N PHE A 224 -4.39 -13.43 -5.78
CA PHE A 224 -4.01 -12.03 -5.88
C PHE A 224 -2.92 -11.64 -4.88
N TYR A 225 -3.02 -12.05 -3.61
CA TYR A 225 -1.96 -11.82 -2.64
C TYR A 225 -0.65 -12.49 -3.07
N LEU A 226 -0.67 -13.77 -3.47
CA LEU A 226 0.55 -14.46 -3.88
C LEU A 226 1.20 -13.78 -5.10
N ALA A 227 0.39 -13.42 -6.11
CA ALA A 227 0.89 -12.72 -7.29
C ALA A 227 1.48 -11.34 -6.93
N PHE A 228 0.83 -10.60 -6.03
CA PHE A 228 1.36 -9.36 -5.47
C PHE A 228 2.75 -9.58 -4.83
N ILE A 229 2.86 -10.54 -3.90
CA ILE A 229 4.11 -10.77 -3.15
C ILE A 229 5.25 -11.14 -4.09
N VAL A 230 4.99 -12.07 -5.02
CA VAL A 230 5.99 -12.56 -5.97
C VAL A 230 6.42 -11.46 -6.94
N THR A 231 5.46 -10.79 -7.58
CA THR A 231 5.80 -9.78 -8.57
C THR A 231 6.52 -8.59 -7.95
N ILE A 232 6.13 -8.12 -6.77
CA ILE A 232 6.85 -7.02 -6.09
C ILE A 232 8.30 -7.40 -5.78
N ALA A 233 8.57 -8.66 -5.42
CA ALA A 233 9.95 -9.12 -5.26
C ALA A 233 10.75 -9.04 -6.57
N VAL A 234 10.15 -9.48 -7.69
CA VAL A 234 10.77 -9.42 -9.02
C VAL A 234 11.03 -7.97 -9.45
N LEU A 235 10.06 -7.09 -9.22
CA LEU A 235 10.17 -5.67 -9.56
C LEU A 235 11.27 -4.99 -8.73
N HIS A 236 11.28 -5.21 -7.42
CA HIS A 236 12.28 -4.69 -6.50
C HIS A 236 13.70 -5.09 -6.91
N LEU A 237 13.91 -6.37 -7.18
CA LEU A 237 15.21 -6.90 -7.60
C LEU A 237 15.62 -6.47 -9.02
N GLY A 238 14.66 -6.22 -9.91
CA GLY A 238 14.95 -5.80 -11.29
C GLY A 238 15.26 -4.31 -11.43
N ASN A 239 14.60 -3.45 -10.65
CA ASN A 239 14.75 -2.00 -10.76
C ASN A 239 15.90 -1.43 -9.94
N ASN A 240 16.18 -2.05 -8.79
CA ASN A 240 17.12 -1.54 -7.80
C ASN A 240 18.53 -2.18 -7.82
N PRO A 241 19.00 -2.91 -8.86
CA PRO A 241 20.43 -3.16 -8.99
C PRO A 241 21.18 -1.83 -9.03
N ALA A 242 21.93 -1.54 -7.98
CA ALA A 242 22.71 -0.33 -7.83
C ALA A 242 24.08 -0.66 -7.27
N LEU A 243 25.09 0.07 -7.74
CA LEU A 243 26.46 -0.03 -7.27
C LEU A 243 26.68 1.02 -6.16
N PRO A 244 26.87 0.60 -4.89
CA PRO A 244 27.24 1.53 -3.83
C PRO A 244 28.57 2.20 -4.16
N VAL A 245 28.65 3.51 -3.97
CA VAL A 245 29.92 4.24 -4.11
C VAL A 245 30.92 3.79 -3.05
N SER A 246 30.42 3.50 -1.85
CA SER A 246 31.13 2.88 -0.74
C SER A 246 30.21 1.98 0.07
N PHE A 247 30.74 0.92 0.67
CA PHE A 247 30.01 0.07 1.62
C PHE A 247 29.74 0.77 2.96
N PHE A 248 30.40 1.90 3.22
CA PHE A 248 30.21 2.74 4.41
C PHE A 248 29.56 4.10 4.07
N GLY A 249 29.02 4.24 2.86
CA GLY A 249 28.33 5.44 2.41
C GLY A 249 26.88 5.16 1.99
N SER A 250 26.08 6.21 2.04
CA SER A 250 24.65 6.14 1.72
C SER A 250 24.39 6.10 0.22
N LYS A 251 25.31 6.60 -0.61
CA LYS A 251 25.08 6.81 -2.05
C LYS A 251 25.35 5.57 -2.90
N SER A 252 24.46 5.32 -3.86
CA SER A 252 24.67 4.38 -4.96
C SER A 252 24.31 4.97 -6.32
N TYR A 253 24.77 4.31 -7.38
CA TYR A 253 24.35 4.57 -8.76
C TYR A 253 23.62 3.34 -9.32
N VAL A 254 22.44 3.55 -9.89
CA VAL A 254 21.69 2.48 -10.55
C VAL A 254 22.48 1.87 -11.70
N ALA A 255 22.32 0.57 -11.93
CA ALA A 255 23.04 -0.17 -12.96
C ALA A 255 22.62 0.23 -14.39
N TRP A 256 21.44 0.81 -14.56
CA TRP A 256 20.86 1.17 -15.85
C TRP A 256 21.18 2.63 -16.23
N GLY A 257 21.15 2.95 -17.52
CA GLY A 257 21.35 4.32 -18.01
C GLY A 257 20.29 4.76 -19.04
N GLY A 258 19.98 6.05 -19.03
CA GLY A 258 19.13 6.69 -20.05
C GLY A 258 17.79 6.00 -20.27
N VAL A 259 17.50 5.66 -21.52
CA VAL A 259 16.23 5.05 -21.93
C VAL A 259 15.99 3.67 -21.28
N GLN A 260 17.04 2.90 -21.02
CA GLN A 260 16.91 1.61 -20.33
C GLN A 260 16.48 1.82 -18.88
N ASP A 261 17.10 2.78 -18.19
CA ASP A 261 16.72 3.12 -16.82
C ASP A 261 15.28 3.61 -16.75
N ALA A 262 14.85 4.46 -17.69
CA ALA A 262 13.46 4.89 -17.80
C ALA A 262 12.49 3.70 -17.98
N MET A 263 12.86 2.72 -18.82
CA MET A 263 12.04 1.52 -19.03
C MET A 263 11.95 0.69 -17.75
N PHE A 264 13.07 0.34 -17.12
CA PHE A 264 13.07 -0.41 -15.86
C PHE A 264 12.30 0.34 -14.76
N GLN A 265 12.49 1.65 -14.68
CA GLN A 265 11.80 2.53 -13.75
C GLN A 265 10.29 2.49 -13.91
N TRP A 266 9.76 2.53 -15.13
CA TRP A 266 8.31 2.55 -15.32
C TRP A 266 7.68 1.17 -15.48
N TRP A 267 8.46 0.15 -15.86
CA TRP A 267 8.10 -1.23 -15.62
C TRP A 267 7.93 -1.47 -14.12
N TYR A 268 8.84 -0.98 -13.28
CA TYR A 268 8.70 -0.99 -11.83
C TYR A 268 7.53 -0.16 -11.33
N GLY A 269 7.51 1.15 -11.61
CA GLY A 269 6.57 2.10 -11.03
C GLY A 269 5.12 1.78 -11.38
N HIS A 270 4.85 1.42 -12.64
CA HIS A 270 3.50 1.02 -13.03
C HIS A 270 3.06 -0.27 -12.33
N ASN A 271 3.94 -1.29 -12.30
CA ASN A 271 3.60 -2.56 -11.67
C ASN A 271 3.68 -2.52 -10.14
N ALA A 272 4.33 -1.53 -9.54
CA ALA A 272 4.17 -1.22 -8.12
C ALA A 272 2.71 -0.85 -7.86
N VAL A 273 2.13 0.07 -8.63
CA VAL A 273 0.69 0.37 -8.53
C VAL A 273 -0.17 -0.84 -8.94
N GLY A 274 0.24 -1.60 -9.94
CA GLY A 274 -0.51 -2.77 -10.44
C GLY A 274 -0.59 -3.96 -9.51
N PHE A 275 0.50 -4.28 -8.83
CA PHE A 275 0.56 -5.45 -7.97
C PHE A 275 0.41 -5.07 -6.51
N PHE A 276 1.06 -4.00 -6.06
CA PHE A 276 0.92 -3.52 -4.69
C PHE A 276 -0.46 -2.87 -4.48
N LEU A 277 -0.83 -1.87 -5.30
CA LEU A 277 -2.04 -1.06 -5.09
C LEU A 277 -3.29 -1.57 -5.81
N THR A 278 -3.15 -2.48 -6.77
CA THR A 278 -4.29 -3.09 -7.47
C THR A 278 -4.45 -4.56 -7.10
N ALA A 279 -3.51 -5.46 -7.43
CA ALA A 279 -3.67 -6.89 -7.15
C ALA A 279 -3.82 -7.17 -5.64
N GLY A 280 -2.93 -6.63 -4.80
CA GLY A 280 -3.02 -6.77 -3.34
C GLY A 280 -4.34 -6.25 -2.77
N PHE A 281 -4.87 -5.14 -3.30
CA PHE A 281 -6.13 -4.56 -2.84
C PHE A 281 -7.38 -5.23 -3.43
N LEU A 282 -7.28 -5.82 -4.63
CA LEU A 282 -8.31 -6.72 -5.16
C LEU A 282 -8.47 -7.95 -4.26
N ALA A 283 -7.38 -8.46 -3.66
CA ALA A 283 -7.47 -9.52 -2.67
C ALA A 283 -8.28 -9.10 -1.43
N ILE A 284 -8.10 -7.86 -0.97
CA ILE A 284 -8.89 -7.27 0.12
C ILE A 284 -10.35 -7.20 -0.30
N MET A 285 -10.66 -6.68 -1.49
CA MET A 285 -12.02 -6.65 -2.04
C MET A 285 -12.66 -8.05 -2.05
N TYR A 286 -11.94 -9.06 -2.56
CA TYR A 286 -12.41 -10.44 -2.66
C TYR A 286 -12.72 -11.10 -1.33
N TYR A 287 -12.11 -10.66 -0.24
CA TYR A 287 -12.41 -11.18 1.08
C TYR A 287 -13.46 -10.34 1.80
N PHE A 288 -13.24 -9.03 1.90
CA PHE A 288 -14.00 -8.16 2.80
C PHE A 288 -15.38 -7.80 2.25
N ILE A 289 -15.57 -7.63 0.93
CA ILE A 289 -16.89 -7.34 0.37
C ILE A 289 -17.84 -8.53 0.55
N PRO A 290 -17.54 -9.75 0.09
CA PRO A 290 -18.44 -10.89 0.28
C PRO A 290 -18.68 -11.17 1.76
N LYS A 291 -17.64 -11.04 2.60
CA LYS A 291 -17.75 -11.30 4.04
C LYS A 291 -18.64 -10.31 4.77
N ARG A 292 -18.55 -9.01 4.45
CA ARG A 292 -19.37 -7.96 5.07
C ARG A 292 -20.79 -7.93 4.49
N ALA A 293 -20.93 -8.19 3.20
CA ALA A 293 -22.23 -8.27 2.53
C ALA A 293 -22.99 -9.56 2.89
N GLU A 294 -22.30 -10.59 3.38
CA GLU A 294 -22.83 -11.95 3.60
C GLU A 294 -23.43 -12.52 2.31
N ARG A 295 -22.70 -12.34 1.22
CA ARG A 295 -23.09 -12.81 -0.12
C ARG A 295 -21.98 -13.67 -0.71
N PRO A 296 -22.33 -14.70 -1.51
CA PRO A 296 -21.34 -15.41 -2.28
C PRO A 296 -20.73 -14.48 -3.33
N ILE A 297 -19.46 -14.72 -3.68
CA ILE A 297 -18.82 -14.03 -4.81
C ILE A 297 -19.64 -14.28 -6.07
N TYR A 298 -19.90 -13.21 -6.83
CA TYR A 298 -20.77 -13.26 -8.01
C TYR A 298 -20.35 -14.30 -9.05
N SER A 299 -19.11 -14.23 -9.58
CA SER A 299 -18.69 -15.11 -10.68
C SER A 299 -17.27 -15.63 -10.47
N TYR A 300 -17.17 -16.92 -10.15
CA TYR A 300 -15.89 -17.62 -10.07
C TYR A 300 -15.18 -17.69 -11.43
N ARG A 301 -15.92 -17.85 -12.53
CA ARG A 301 -15.32 -17.85 -13.88
C ARG A 301 -14.69 -16.49 -14.20
N LEU A 302 -15.39 -15.40 -13.85
CA LEU A 302 -14.84 -14.05 -13.99
C LEU A 302 -13.59 -13.89 -13.11
N SER A 303 -13.60 -14.45 -11.89
CA SER A 303 -12.43 -14.48 -11.00
C SER A 303 -11.20 -15.17 -11.62
N ILE A 304 -11.38 -16.18 -12.46
CA ILE A 304 -10.26 -16.82 -13.18
C ILE A 304 -9.79 -15.92 -14.31
N VAL A 305 -10.71 -15.50 -15.20
CA VAL A 305 -10.36 -14.74 -16.41
C VAL A 305 -9.69 -13.42 -16.05
N HIS A 306 -10.28 -12.66 -15.14
CA HIS A 306 -9.75 -11.34 -14.80
C HIS A 306 -8.43 -11.43 -14.02
N PHE A 307 -8.22 -12.48 -13.20
CA PHE A 307 -6.97 -12.69 -12.49
C PHE A 307 -5.84 -12.91 -13.48
N TRP A 308 -5.94 -13.93 -14.34
CA TRP A 308 -4.85 -14.24 -15.27
C TRP A 308 -4.61 -13.13 -16.29
N ALA A 309 -5.68 -12.49 -16.77
CA ALA A 309 -5.56 -11.38 -17.69
C ALA A 309 -4.91 -10.14 -17.03
N ILE A 310 -5.29 -9.77 -15.80
CA ILE A 310 -4.62 -8.68 -15.06
C ILE A 310 -3.14 -9.02 -14.87
N ILE A 311 -2.83 -10.18 -14.28
CA ILE A 311 -1.46 -10.52 -13.89
C ILE A 311 -0.52 -10.59 -15.12
N PHE A 312 -1.03 -11.02 -16.28
CA PHE A 312 -0.26 -11.03 -17.52
C PHE A 312 -0.14 -9.64 -18.16
N LEU A 313 -1.25 -8.92 -18.33
CA LEU A 313 -1.27 -7.68 -19.12
C LEU A 313 -0.61 -6.50 -18.39
N TYR A 314 -0.72 -6.42 -17.06
CA TYR A 314 -0.22 -5.27 -16.28
C TYR A 314 1.29 -5.06 -16.46
N ILE A 315 2.05 -6.15 -16.60
CA ILE A 315 3.51 -6.12 -16.75
C ILE A 315 3.95 -5.26 -17.96
N TRP A 316 3.14 -5.24 -19.02
CA TRP A 316 3.44 -4.56 -20.28
C TRP A 316 3.10 -3.08 -20.30
N ALA A 317 2.34 -2.58 -19.33
CA ALA A 317 1.79 -1.23 -19.37
C ALA A 317 2.79 -0.14 -18.94
N GLY A 318 3.99 -0.51 -18.47
CA GLY A 318 5.05 0.45 -18.09
C GLY A 318 5.35 1.57 -19.10
N PRO A 319 5.51 1.31 -20.42
CA PRO A 319 5.81 2.34 -21.42
C PRO A 319 4.77 3.45 -21.57
N HIS A 320 3.56 3.32 -21.01
CA HIS A 320 2.56 4.39 -21.09
C HIS A 320 2.93 5.67 -20.30
N HIS A 321 3.94 5.57 -19.44
CA HIS A 321 4.54 6.68 -18.72
C HIS A 321 5.58 7.42 -19.58
N LEU A 322 5.92 6.88 -20.75
CA LEU A 322 7.07 7.27 -21.56
C LEU A 322 6.68 7.64 -23.00
N HIS A 323 5.43 8.05 -23.20
CA HIS A 323 4.97 8.49 -24.51
C HIS A 323 5.62 9.81 -24.94
N TYR A 324 6.00 9.88 -26.22
CA TYR A 324 6.72 11.03 -26.79
C TYR A 324 8.00 11.41 -26.04
N THR A 325 8.65 10.41 -25.42
CA THR A 325 9.98 10.55 -24.82
C THR A 325 11.05 9.93 -25.73
N ALA A 326 12.30 9.85 -25.26
CA ALA A 326 13.39 9.16 -25.94
C ALA A 326 13.22 7.62 -26.01
N LEU A 327 12.22 7.03 -25.34
CA LEU A 327 11.91 5.60 -25.46
C LEU A 327 11.51 5.24 -26.90
N PRO A 328 12.03 4.16 -27.51
CA PRO A 328 11.66 3.75 -28.85
C PRO A 328 10.15 3.63 -29.06
N ASP A 329 9.69 4.06 -30.23
CA ASP A 329 8.27 4.13 -30.56
C ASP A 329 7.55 2.78 -30.46
N TRP A 330 8.24 1.68 -30.79
CA TRP A 330 7.67 0.32 -30.69
C TRP A 330 7.31 -0.03 -29.25
N ALA A 331 8.15 0.35 -28.28
CA ALA A 331 7.93 0.06 -26.86
C ALA A 331 6.79 0.93 -26.32
N GLN A 332 6.74 2.21 -26.73
CA GLN A 332 5.63 3.09 -26.41
C GLN A 332 4.29 2.52 -26.94
N THR A 333 4.25 2.11 -28.21
CA THR A 333 3.04 1.53 -28.81
C THR A 333 2.62 0.25 -28.11
N LEU A 334 3.58 -0.60 -27.72
CA LEU A 334 3.31 -1.80 -26.93
C LEU A 334 2.63 -1.45 -25.60
N GLY A 335 3.18 -0.49 -24.85
CA GLY A 335 2.58 -0.03 -23.59
C GLY A 335 1.17 0.49 -23.77
N MET A 336 0.94 1.34 -24.79
CA MET A 336 -0.40 1.84 -25.13
C MET A 336 -1.38 0.68 -25.44
N THR A 337 -1.01 -0.25 -26.31
CA THR A 337 -1.89 -1.37 -26.70
C THR A 337 -2.26 -2.23 -25.50
N PHE A 338 -1.28 -2.60 -24.67
CA PHE A 338 -1.54 -3.42 -23.49
C PHE A 338 -2.33 -2.66 -22.41
N SER A 339 -2.10 -1.36 -22.22
CA SER A 339 -2.90 -0.54 -21.31
C SER A 339 -4.37 -0.44 -21.75
N ILE A 340 -4.66 -0.35 -23.06
CA ILE A 340 -6.04 -0.39 -23.58
C ILE A 340 -6.67 -1.76 -23.29
N MET A 341 -5.95 -2.85 -23.56
CA MET A 341 -6.43 -4.21 -23.28
C MET A 341 -6.66 -4.46 -21.78
N LEU A 342 -5.84 -3.85 -20.92
CA LEU A 342 -5.90 -3.95 -19.46
C LEU A 342 -7.21 -3.39 -18.87
N TRP A 343 -7.92 -2.54 -19.60
CA TRP A 343 -9.21 -2.01 -19.17
C TRP A 343 -10.22 -3.11 -18.81
N MET A 344 -10.42 -4.07 -19.71
CA MET A 344 -11.44 -5.12 -19.55
C MET A 344 -11.23 -6.01 -18.33
N PRO A 345 -10.04 -6.60 -18.09
CA PRO A 345 -9.86 -7.44 -16.91
C PRO A 345 -9.80 -6.61 -15.62
N SER A 346 -9.39 -5.34 -15.66
CA SER A 346 -9.53 -4.42 -14.53
C SER A 346 -11.01 -4.27 -14.15
N TRP A 347 -11.87 -3.96 -15.11
CA TRP A 347 -13.31 -3.91 -14.90
C TRP A 347 -13.91 -5.26 -14.52
N GLY A 348 -13.30 -6.38 -14.90
CA GLY A 348 -13.64 -7.70 -14.37
C GLY A 348 -13.61 -7.74 -12.84
N GLY A 349 -12.62 -7.09 -12.20
CA GLY A 349 -12.56 -6.94 -10.75
C GLY A 349 -13.72 -6.09 -10.21
N MET A 350 -13.98 -4.95 -10.85
CA MET A 350 -15.08 -4.05 -10.49
C MET A 350 -16.44 -4.76 -10.56
N ILE A 351 -16.72 -5.43 -11.67
CA ILE A 351 -17.96 -6.17 -11.90
C ILE A 351 -18.11 -7.26 -10.85
N ASN A 352 -17.07 -8.03 -10.57
CA ASN A 352 -17.15 -9.10 -9.57
C ASN A 352 -17.41 -8.55 -8.16
N GLY A 353 -16.76 -7.45 -7.79
CA GLY A 353 -16.97 -6.76 -6.52
C GLY A 353 -18.39 -6.19 -6.37
N LEU A 354 -18.87 -5.45 -7.37
CA LEU A 354 -20.19 -4.80 -7.33
C LEU A 354 -21.34 -5.81 -7.48
N MET A 355 -21.24 -6.78 -8.40
CA MET A 355 -22.31 -7.74 -8.63
C MET A 355 -22.44 -8.76 -7.49
N THR A 356 -21.42 -8.91 -6.63
CA THR A 356 -21.52 -9.66 -5.37
C THR A 356 -22.59 -9.05 -4.44
N LEU A 357 -22.90 -7.76 -4.58
CA LEU A 357 -23.96 -7.09 -3.83
C LEU A 357 -25.34 -7.18 -4.47
N SER A 358 -25.47 -7.88 -5.61
CA SER A 358 -26.78 -8.03 -6.24
C SER A 358 -27.79 -8.66 -5.27
N GLY A 359 -28.91 -7.97 -5.06
CA GLY A 359 -29.92 -8.32 -4.04
C GLY A 359 -29.60 -7.88 -2.61
N ALA A 360 -28.49 -7.19 -2.35
CA ALA A 360 -28.11 -6.62 -1.04
C ALA A 360 -27.80 -5.11 -1.12
N TRP A 361 -28.23 -4.43 -2.18
CA TRP A 361 -28.02 -3.00 -2.38
C TRP A 361 -28.67 -2.13 -1.29
N ASP A 362 -29.73 -2.63 -0.65
CA ASP A 362 -30.37 -2.02 0.52
C ASP A 362 -29.40 -1.86 1.69
N LYS A 363 -28.43 -2.78 1.86
CA LYS A 363 -27.39 -2.70 2.90
C LYS A 363 -26.51 -1.46 2.75
N LEU A 364 -26.42 -0.80 1.59
CA LEU A 364 -25.65 0.45 1.47
C LEU A 364 -26.27 1.62 2.23
N ARG A 365 -27.58 1.58 2.49
CA ARG A 365 -28.27 2.60 3.29
C ARG A 365 -28.01 2.40 4.78
N THR A 366 -27.86 1.16 5.22
CA THR A 366 -27.78 0.78 6.64
C THR A 366 -26.36 0.53 7.13
N ASP A 367 -25.46 0.06 6.27
CA ASP A 367 -24.08 -0.28 6.62
C ASP A 367 -23.05 0.67 5.96
N PRO A 368 -22.53 1.66 6.71
CA PRO A 368 -21.57 2.62 6.17
C PRO A 368 -20.20 2.00 5.86
N VAL A 369 -19.85 0.84 6.47
CA VAL A 369 -18.61 0.13 6.13
C VAL A 369 -18.73 -0.47 4.74
N LEU A 370 -19.87 -1.11 4.44
CA LEU A 370 -20.13 -1.66 3.12
C LEU A 370 -20.25 -0.55 2.07
N ARG A 371 -20.87 0.59 2.41
CA ARG A 371 -20.90 1.77 1.55
C ARG A 371 -19.49 2.22 1.15
N MET A 372 -18.56 2.30 2.10
CA MET A 372 -17.16 2.64 1.84
C MET A 372 -16.50 1.64 0.89
N LEU A 373 -16.64 0.34 1.15
CA LEU A 373 -16.10 -0.72 0.29
C LEU A 373 -16.66 -0.66 -1.14
N VAL A 374 -17.95 -0.37 -1.31
CA VAL A 374 -18.57 -0.30 -2.64
C VAL A 374 -18.14 0.94 -3.42
N VAL A 375 -18.11 2.10 -2.77
CA VAL A 375 -17.61 3.33 -3.40
C VAL A 375 -16.13 3.19 -3.77
N SER A 376 -15.36 2.41 -2.98
CA SER A 376 -13.98 2.09 -3.36
C SER A 376 -13.88 1.39 -4.71
N VAL A 377 -14.77 0.42 -4.96
CA VAL A 377 -14.81 -0.32 -6.22
C VAL A 377 -15.28 0.57 -7.38
N ALA A 378 -16.12 1.57 -7.11
CA ALA A 378 -16.51 2.56 -8.12
C ALA A 378 -15.31 3.44 -8.55
N PHE A 379 -14.53 3.95 -7.59
CA PHE A 379 -13.29 4.70 -7.89
C PHE A 379 -12.23 3.82 -8.55
N TYR A 380 -12.16 2.54 -8.21
CA TYR A 380 -11.33 1.57 -8.90
C TYR A 380 -11.74 1.45 -10.38
N GLY A 381 -13.03 1.26 -10.67
CA GLY A 381 -13.55 1.21 -12.04
C GLY A 381 -13.28 2.49 -12.83
N MET A 382 -13.48 3.65 -12.18
CA MET A 382 -13.23 4.96 -12.75
C MET A 382 -11.74 5.17 -13.10
N SER A 383 -10.84 4.97 -12.15
CA SER A 383 -9.39 5.13 -12.36
C SER A 383 -8.83 4.10 -13.35
N THR A 384 -9.33 2.86 -13.33
CA THR A 384 -8.94 1.83 -14.31
C THR A 384 -9.61 1.96 -15.67
N PHE A 385 -10.47 2.96 -15.86
CA PHE A 385 -10.90 3.45 -17.16
C PHE A 385 -10.08 4.67 -17.60
N GLU A 386 -9.87 5.62 -16.68
CA GLU A 386 -9.05 6.81 -16.92
C GLU A 386 -7.61 6.47 -17.31
N GLY A 387 -6.98 5.49 -16.64
CA GLY A 387 -5.62 5.05 -16.94
C GLY A 387 -5.45 4.59 -18.41
N PRO A 388 -6.24 3.62 -18.90
CA PRO A 388 -6.26 3.25 -20.31
C PRO A 388 -6.52 4.43 -21.26
N LEU A 389 -7.42 5.36 -20.92
CA LEU A 389 -7.64 6.57 -21.71
C LEU A 389 -6.38 7.44 -21.80
N MET A 390 -5.71 7.69 -20.67
CA MET A 390 -4.47 8.47 -20.60
C MET A 390 -3.25 7.75 -21.20
N SER A 391 -3.33 6.43 -21.40
CA SER A 391 -2.31 5.64 -22.10
C SER A 391 -2.40 5.76 -23.63
N ILE A 392 -3.45 6.36 -24.16
CA ILE A 392 -3.54 6.66 -25.60
C ILE A 392 -2.58 7.82 -25.88
N LYS A 393 -1.59 7.63 -26.77
CA LYS A 393 -0.56 8.64 -27.06
C LYS A 393 -1.15 10.05 -27.23
N VAL A 394 -2.21 10.23 -28.01
CA VAL A 394 -2.82 11.57 -28.23
C VAL A 394 -3.37 12.20 -26.94
N VAL A 395 -3.97 11.41 -26.05
CA VAL A 395 -4.45 11.90 -24.75
C VAL A 395 -3.26 12.19 -23.84
N ASN A 396 -2.26 11.31 -23.85
CA ASN A 396 -1.03 11.49 -23.09
C ASN A 396 -0.28 12.77 -23.50
N SER A 397 -0.34 13.17 -24.77
CA SER A 397 0.23 14.45 -25.24
C SER A 397 -0.37 15.69 -24.56
N LEU A 398 -1.50 15.55 -23.86
CA LEU A 398 -2.14 16.58 -23.04
C LEU A 398 -1.98 16.30 -21.53
N SER A 399 -2.05 15.05 -21.11
CA SER A 399 -2.05 14.69 -19.68
C SER A 399 -0.65 14.55 -19.06
N HIS A 400 0.38 14.31 -19.88
CA HIS A 400 1.74 14.11 -19.40
C HIS A 400 2.32 15.40 -18.82
N TYR A 401 3.04 15.27 -17.69
CA TYR A 401 3.56 16.38 -16.88
C TYR A 401 2.53 17.35 -16.28
N THR A 402 1.24 17.16 -16.51
CA THR A 402 0.19 18.00 -15.92
C THR A 402 -0.36 17.42 -14.62
N ASP A 403 -1.08 18.25 -13.87
CA ASP A 403 -1.83 17.88 -12.66
C ASP A 403 -2.91 16.82 -12.94
N TRP A 404 -3.24 16.53 -14.21
CA TRP A 404 -4.14 15.41 -14.55
C TRP A 404 -3.54 14.08 -14.06
N THR A 405 -2.24 13.87 -14.23
CA THR A 405 -1.57 12.68 -13.69
C THR A 405 -1.74 12.57 -12.17
N ILE A 406 -1.68 13.71 -11.45
CA ILE A 406 -1.91 13.75 -10.01
C ILE A 406 -3.38 13.47 -9.65
N GLY A 407 -4.33 13.95 -10.45
CA GLY A 407 -5.75 13.65 -10.33
C GLY A 407 -6.04 12.16 -10.50
N HIS A 408 -5.46 11.54 -11.53
CA HIS A 408 -5.54 10.09 -11.76
C HIS A 408 -4.95 9.28 -10.60
N VAL A 409 -3.76 9.67 -10.13
CA VAL A 409 -3.13 9.01 -8.97
C VAL A 409 -4.03 9.10 -7.74
N HIS A 410 -4.60 10.27 -7.43
CA HIS A 410 -5.42 10.44 -6.23
C HIS A 410 -6.83 9.88 -6.36
N SER A 411 -7.37 9.74 -7.58
CA SER A 411 -8.62 9.01 -7.81
C SER A 411 -8.48 7.54 -7.42
N GLY A 412 -7.38 6.90 -7.82
CA GLY A 412 -7.02 5.54 -7.40
C GLY A 412 -6.56 5.46 -5.93
N ALA A 413 -5.69 6.37 -5.48
CA ALA A 413 -5.08 6.28 -4.15
C ALA A 413 -6.07 6.61 -3.02
N LEU A 414 -6.85 7.67 -3.14
CA LEU A 414 -7.83 8.04 -2.11
C LEU A 414 -9.13 7.25 -2.28
N GLY A 415 -9.64 7.25 -3.50
CA GLY A 415 -10.95 6.67 -3.84
C GLY A 415 -10.96 5.15 -3.81
N TRP A 416 -9.95 4.48 -4.38
CA TRP A 416 -9.86 3.01 -4.34
C TRP A 416 -9.07 2.53 -3.13
N VAL A 417 -7.75 2.74 -3.09
CA VAL A 417 -6.85 2.18 -2.07
C VAL A 417 -7.23 2.65 -0.67
N GLY A 418 -7.46 3.95 -0.49
CA GLY A 418 -7.87 4.53 0.79
C GLY A 418 -9.17 3.93 1.31
N PHE A 419 -10.24 3.99 0.52
CA PHE A 419 -11.56 3.51 0.96
C PHE A 419 -11.62 2.00 1.18
N VAL A 420 -11.00 1.19 0.32
CA VAL A 420 -10.99 -0.26 0.53
C VAL A 420 -10.17 -0.62 1.77
N SER A 421 -9.07 0.10 2.04
CA SER A 421 -8.28 -0.04 3.28
C SER A 421 -9.11 0.32 4.50
N PHE A 422 -9.81 1.46 4.47
CA PHE A 422 -10.65 1.91 5.57
C PHE A 422 -11.76 0.90 5.86
N GLY A 423 -12.47 0.45 4.82
CA GLY A 423 -13.50 -0.57 4.95
C GLY A 423 -12.96 -1.89 5.51
N ALA A 424 -11.79 -2.33 5.03
CA ALA A 424 -11.14 -3.54 5.52
C ALA A 424 -10.73 -3.43 6.99
N LEU A 425 -10.15 -2.30 7.42
CA LEU A 425 -9.77 -2.07 8.81
C LEU A 425 -10.98 -1.92 9.74
N TYR A 426 -12.06 -1.26 9.29
CA TYR A 426 -13.33 -1.20 10.02
C TYR A 426 -13.96 -2.58 10.25
N CYS A 427 -13.77 -3.50 9.30
CA CYS A 427 -14.12 -4.91 9.49
C CYS A 427 -13.12 -5.62 10.41
N LEU A 428 -11.83 -5.49 10.13
CA LEU A 428 -10.76 -6.29 10.72
C LEU A 428 -10.55 -6.01 12.21
N VAL A 429 -10.55 -4.74 12.62
CA VAL A 429 -10.25 -4.32 13.99
C VAL A 429 -11.20 -4.95 15.03
N PRO A 430 -12.54 -4.82 14.92
CA PRO A 430 -13.41 -5.49 15.90
C PRO A 430 -13.19 -7.01 15.91
N TRP A 431 -12.95 -7.65 14.76
CA TRP A 431 -12.75 -9.10 14.69
C TRP A 431 -11.48 -9.57 15.41
N ILE A 432 -10.34 -8.91 15.19
CA ILE A 432 -9.08 -9.38 15.78
C ILE A 432 -8.92 -8.96 17.25
N TRP A 433 -9.61 -7.90 17.69
CA TRP A 433 -9.72 -7.52 19.09
C TRP A 433 -10.92 -8.15 19.81
N GLN A 434 -11.66 -9.07 19.16
CA GLN A 434 -12.80 -9.79 19.73
C GLN A 434 -13.83 -8.83 20.35
N ARG A 435 -14.21 -7.80 19.59
CA ARG A 435 -15.25 -6.83 19.93
C ARG A 435 -16.49 -7.11 19.11
N LYS A 436 -17.67 -7.04 19.75
CA LYS A 436 -18.95 -7.33 19.08
C LYS A 436 -19.18 -6.45 17.85
N GLN A 437 -18.79 -5.19 17.93
CA GLN A 437 -18.93 -4.21 16.86
C GLN A 437 -17.96 -3.04 17.02
N LEU A 438 -17.90 -2.18 16.01
CA LEU A 438 -17.24 -0.87 16.10
C LEU A 438 -17.94 0.01 17.15
N TYR A 439 -17.17 0.91 17.77
CA TYR A 439 -17.67 1.86 18.76
C TYR A 439 -18.84 2.72 18.24
N SER A 440 -18.74 3.25 17.01
CA SER A 440 -19.82 4.02 16.41
C SER A 440 -19.89 3.88 14.90
N LEU A 441 -21.00 3.34 14.39
CA LEU A 441 -21.30 3.34 12.96
C LEU A 441 -21.63 4.74 12.43
N ARG A 442 -22.12 5.66 13.29
CA ARG A 442 -22.34 7.06 12.91
C ARG A 442 -21.02 7.75 12.54
N LEU A 443 -19.95 7.47 13.28
CA LEU A 443 -18.61 8.00 12.95
C LEU A 443 -18.07 7.42 11.64
N VAL A 444 -18.35 6.15 11.33
CA VAL A 444 -18.03 5.58 10.01
C VAL A 444 -18.78 6.32 8.90
N SER A 445 -20.06 6.66 9.10
CA SER A 445 -20.82 7.44 8.13
C SER A 445 -20.29 8.87 7.96
N TRP A 446 -19.84 9.52 9.05
CA TRP A 446 -19.19 10.82 8.96
C TRP A 446 -17.87 10.75 8.21
N HIS A 447 -17.02 9.78 8.55
CA HIS A 447 -15.78 9.53 7.83
C HIS A 447 -16.04 9.35 6.33
N PHE A 448 -17.01 8.48 5.96
CA PHE A 448 -17.38 8.26 4.57
C PHE A 448 -17.71 9.56 3.83
N TRP A 449 -18.60 10.41 4.38
CA TRP A 449 -19.03 11.62 3.68
C TRP A 449 -17.93 12.69 3.61
N VAL A 450 -17.22 12.92 4.71
CA VAL A 450 -16.13 13.92 4.76
C VAL A 450 -15.02 13.52 3.79
N ALA A 451 -14.60 12.25 3.79
CA ALA A 451 -13.57 11.77 2.90
C ALA A 451 -14.03 11.75 1.43
N THR A 452 -15.30 11.41 1.15
CA THR A 452 -15.85 11.44 -0.22
C THR A 452 -15.86 12.85 -0.78
N LEU A 453 -16.30 13.84 0.02
CA LEU A 453 -16.24 15.24 -0.39
C LEU A 453 -14.79 15.68 -0.65
N GLY A 454 -13.86 15.28 0.22
CA GLY A 454 -12.44 15.52 0.04
C GLY A 454 -11.89 14.98 -1.29
N ILE A 455 -12.22 13.73 -1.63
CA ILE A 455 -11.83 13.09 -2.90
C ILE A 455 -12.40 13.85 -4.10
N VAL A 456 -13.70 14.17 -4.09
CA VAL A 456 -14.36 14.84 -5.22
C VAL A 456 -13.76 16.22 -5.46
N LEU A 457 -13.50 17.00 -4.40
CA LEU A 457 -12.82 18.29 -4.54
C LEU A 457 -11.40 18.13 -5.11
N TYR A 458 -10.65 17.15 -4.62
CA TYR A 458 -9.29 16.88 -5.09
C TYR A 458 -9.28 16.56 -6.58
N ILE A 459 -10.03 15.54 -7.00
CA ILE A 459 -10.05 15.06 -8.40
C ILE A 459 -10.55 16.16 -9.33
N SER A 460 -11.63 16.86 -8.96
CA SER A 460 -12.18 17.94 -9.79
C SER A 460 -11.16 19.06 -10.01
N ALA A 461 -10.43 19.47 -8.96
CA ALA A 461 -9.38 20.47 -9.08
C ALA A 461 -8.24 20.01 -10.00
N MET A 462 -7.81 18.75 -9.87
CA MET A 462 -6.70 18.20 -10.65
C MET A 462 -7.03 17.95 -12.12
N TRP A 463 -8.27 17.58 -12.44
CA TRP A 463 -8.71 17.49 -13.83
C TRP A 463 -8.75 18.85 -14.50
N VAL A 464 -9.35 19.86 -13.85
CA VAL A 464 -9.45 21.19 -14.45
C VAL A 464 -8.07 21.81 -14.62
N SER A 465 -7.22 21.76 -13.58
CA SER A 465 -5.83 22.24 -13.67
C SER A 465 -5.01 21.47 -14.72
N GLY A 466 -5.11 20.15 -14.76
CA GLY A 466 -4.37 19.33 -15.70
C GLY A 466 -4.72 19.59 -17.15
N ILE A 467 -6.01 19.72 -17.48
CA ILE A 467 -6.46 20.11 -18.81
C ILE A 467 -6.01 21.53 -19.14
N LEU A 468 -6.15 22.47 -18.20
CA LEU A 468 -5.74 23.86 -18.40
C LEU A 468 -4.24 23.98 -18.68
N GLN A 469 -3.38 23.32 -17.89
CA GLN A 469 -1.94 23.25 -18.15
C GLN A 469 -1.64 22.70 -19.54
N GLY A 470 -2.20 21.54 -19.87
CA GLY A 470 -1.97 20.89 -21.15
C GLY A 470 -2.38 21.76 -22.33
N LEU A 471 -3.48 22.51 -22.21
CA LEU A 471 -3.95 23.44 -23.24
C LEU A 471 -3.06 24.69 -23.32
N MET A 472 -2.72 25.31 -22.18
CA MET A 472 -1.87 26.51 -22.16
C MET A 472 -0.48 26.23 -22.73
N TRP A 473 0.14 25.11 -22.39
CA TRP A 473 1.51 24.77 -22.84
C TRP A 473 1.60 24.47 -24.33
N ARG A 474 0.48 24.14 -24.98
CA ARG A 474 0.43 23.85 -26.42
C ARG A 474 -0.36 24.88 -27.22
N ALA A 475 -0.75 25.99 -26.60
CA ALA A 475 -1.50 27.04 -27.26
C ALA A 475 -0.58 27.85 -28.19
N TYR A 476 -1.02 28.02 -29.43
CA TYR A 476 -0.34 28.83 -30.43
C TYR A 476 -1.26 29.96 -30.87
N THR A 477 -0.70 31.16 -30.96
CA THR A 477 -1.36 32.31 -31.59
C THR A 477 -1.59 32.06 -33.07
N SER A 478 -2.40 32.90 -33.72
CA SER A 478 -2.62 32.86 -35.18
C SER A 478 -1.34 33.04 -36.00
N LEU A 479 -0.26 33.56 -35.39
CA LEU A 479 1.05 33.76 -36.00
C LEU A 479 2.03 32.60 -35.73
N GLY A 480 1.63 31.56 -34.98
CA GLY A 480 2.46 30.40 -34.68
C GLY A 480 3.44 30.58 -33.50
N PHE A 481 3.34 31.67 -32.74
CA PHE A 481 4.06 31.83 -31.46
C PHE A 481 3.30 31.14 -30.33
N LEU A 482 4.03 30.65 -29.31
CA LEU A 482 3.42 30.18 -28.06
C LEU A 482 2.63 31.31 -27.41
N GLU A 483 1.36 31.04 -27.08
CA GLU A 483 0.42 32.05 -26.58
C GLU A 483 0.67 32.42 -25.12
N TYR A 484 1.04 31.44 -24.29
CA TYR A 484 1.28 31.63 -22.87
C TYR A 484 2.74 31.33 -22.50
N SER A 485 3.29 32.15 -21.62
CA SER A 485 4.50 31.84 -20.89
C SER A 485 4.26 30.75 -19.84
N PHE A 486 5.32 30.07 -19.39
CA PHE A 486 5.19 29.06 -18.36
C PHE A 486 4.71 29.65 -17.02
N ILE A 487 5.14 30.87 -16.67
CA ILE A 487 4.75 31.49 -15.40
C ILE A 487 3.24 31.81 -15.35
N GLU A 488 2.64 32.23 -16.47
CA GLU A 488 1.18 32.43 -16.54
C GLU A 488 0.43 31.11 -16.28
N SER A 489 0.94 29.99 -16.79
CA SER A 489 0.36 28.68 -16.48
C SER A 489 0.49 28.31 -15.00
N VAL A 490 1.61 28.65 -14.35
CA VAL A 490 1.83 28.41 -12.92
C VAL A 490 0.91 29.27 -12.06
N GLU A 491 0.77 30.55 -12.38
CA GLU A 491 -0.14 31.47 -11.70
C GLU A 491 -1.60 31.01 -11.80
N ALA A 492 -2.01 30.54 -12.99
CA ALA A 492 -3.35 29.98 -13.20
C ALA A 492 -3.64 28.75 -12.34
N MET A 493 -2.62 28.03 -11.85
CA MET A 493 -2.81 26.83 -11.03
C MET A 493 -3.12 27.11 -9.56
N HIS A 494 -2.79 28.29 -9.06
CA HIS A 494 -2.85 28.60 -7.64
C HIS A 494 -4.23 28.31 -6.98
N PRO A 495 -5.38 28.68 -7.59
CA PRO A 495 -6.69 28.33 -7.03
C PRO A 495 -6.91 26.81 -6.91
N PHE A 496 -6.44 26.03 -7.88
CA PHE A 496 -6.59 24.57 -7.87
C PHE A 496 -5.71 23.91 -6.80
N TYR A 497 -4.54 24.48 -6.50
CA TYR A 497 -3.69 24.03 -5.40
C TYR A 497 -4.34 24.25 -4.04
N ILE A 498 -5.07 25.35 -3.85
CA ILE A 498 -5.87 25.59 -2.64
C ILE A 498 -7.01 24.57 -2.53
N ILE A 499 -7.78 24.36 -3.61
CA ILE A 499 -8.90 23.40 -3.58
C ILE A 499 -8.41 21.98 -3.29
N ARG A 500 -7.29 21.58 -3.90
CA ARG A 500 -6.62 20.31 -3.62
C ARG A 500 -6.24 20.17 -2.15
N ALA A 501 -5.62 21.20 -1.56
CA ALA A 501 -5.25 21.19 -0.15
C ALA A 501 -6.48 21.07 0.76
N ILE A 502 -7.58 21.76 0.45
CA ILE A 502 -8.85 21.61 1.18
C ILE A 502 -9.39 20.17 1.06
N GLY A 503 -9.40 19.61 -0.14
CA GLY A 503 -9.83 18.23 -0.38
C GLY A 503 -9.00 17.21 0.40
N GLY A 504 -7.67 17.34 0.37
CA GLY A 504 -6.75 16.53 1.18
C GLY A 504 -6.95 16.71 2.69
N GLY A 505 -7.23 17.94 3.14
CA GLY A 505 -7.53 18.24 4.53
C GLY A 505 -8.79 17.54 5.03
N LEU A 506 -9.87 17.53 4.23
CA LEU A 506 -11.08 16.77 4.55
C LEU A 506 -10.80 15.27 4.62
N PHE A 507 -10.02 14.72 3.69
CA PHE A 507 -9.64 13.30 3.72
C PHE A 507 -8.86 12.94 4.99
N LEU A 508 -7.91 13.78 5.40
CA LEU A 508 -7.17 13.63 6.66
C LEU A 508 -8.10 13.70 7.89
N ILE A 509 -9.05 14.63 7.92
CA ILE A 509 -10.06 14.71 8.99
C ILE A 509 -10.87 13.40 9.05
N GLY A 510 -11.24 12.85 7.90
CA GLY A 510 -11.86 11.52 7.81
C GLY A 510 -11.02 10.41 8.46
N ALA A 511 -9.73 10.35 8.13
CA ALA A 511 -8.81 9.39 8.72
C ALA A 511 -8.64 9.57 10.25
N LEU A 512 -8.66 10.81 10.75
CA LEU A 512 -8.64 11.09 12.19
C LEU A 512 -9.93 10.62 12.89
N ILE A 513 -11.10 10.81 12.27
CA ILE A 513 -12.37 10.25 12.76
C ILE A 513 -12.27 8.72 12.85
N MET A 514 -11.69 8.08 11.85
CA MET A 514 -11.45 6.63 11.87
C MET A 514 -10.53 6.21 13.00
N ALA A 515 -9.39 6.87 13.17
CA ALA A 515 -8.44 6.55 14.23
C ALA A 515 -9.07 6.63 15.61
N TYR A 516 -9.84 7.69 15.87
CA TYR A 516 -10.61 7.81 17.11
C TYR A 516 -11.62 6.66 17.28
N ASN A 517 -12.41 6.35 16.25
CA ASN A 517 -13.41 5.28 16.31
C ASN A 517 -12.79 3.90 16.56
N LEU A 518 -11.66 3.59 15.89
CA LEU A 518 -10.93 2.34 16.08
C LEU A 518 -10.31 2.26 17.48
N TRP A 519 -9.70 3.35 17.95
CA TRP A 519 -9.15 3.42 19.30
C TRP A 519 -10.22 3.20 20.38
N MET A 520 -11.38 3.85 20.25
CA MET A 520 -12.52 3.63 21.15
C MET A 520 -13.07 2.20 21.06
N THR A 521 -13.10 1.60 19.86
CA THR A 521 -13.49 0.19 19.69
C THR A 521 -12.58 -0.73 20.49
N VAL A 522 -11.26 -0.50 20.44
CA VAL A 522 -10.29 -1.31 21.20
C VAL A 522 -10.39 -1.05 22.71
N ARG A 523 -10.55 0.21 23.13
CA ARG A 523 -10.48 0.61 24.54
C ARG A 523 -11.76 0.32 25.34
N VAL A 524 -12.92 0.65 24.78
CA VAL A 524 -14.21 0.61 25.49
C VAL A 524 -15.25 -0.29 24.81
N GLY A 525 -14.93 -0.87 23.66
CA GLY A 525 -15.85 -1.75 22.93
C GLY A 525 -16.23 -2.97 23.75
N GLU A 526 -17.51 -3.34 23.67
CA GLU A 526 -18.02 -4.53 24.34
C GLU A 526 -17.28 -5.77 23.83
N ALA A 527 -16.71 -6.54 24.77
CA ALA A 527 -16.07 -7.81 24.43
C ALA A 527 -17.12 -8.77 23.86
N GLU A 528 -16.74 -9.45 22.79
CA GLU A 528 -17.51 -10.59 22.32
C GLU A 528 -17.40 -11.68 23.40
N SER A 529 -18.52 -11.99 24.05
CA SER A 529 -18.58 -13.07 25.03
C SER A 529 -18.17 -14.36 24.33
N GLU A 530 -17.15 -15.06 24.84
CA GLU A 530 -16.85 -16.41 24.38
C GLU A 530 -18.13 -17.23 24.49
N VAL A 531 -18.69 -17.64 23.34
CA VAL A 531 -19.70 -18.67 23.34
C VAL A 531 -18.97 -19.92 23.84
N HIS A 532 -19.12 -20.22 25.12
CA HIS A 532 -18.92 -21.57 25.63
C HIS A 532 -19.85 -22.45 24.82
N LEU A 533 -19.30 -23.14 23.81
CA LEU A 533 -20.00 -24.24 23.18
C LEU A 533 -20.31 -25.22 24.31
N PRO A 534 -21.59 -25.54 24.59
CA PRO A 534 -21.90 -26.58 25.55
C PRO A 534 -21.19 -27.86 25.12
N ALA A 535 -20.57 -28.55 26.08
CA ALA A 535 -20.00 -29.88 25.86
C ALA A 535 -21.03 -30.72 25.09
N GLY A 536 -20.67 -31.15 23.88
CA GLY A 536 -21.63 -31.77 22.98
C GLY A 536 -22.29 -32.99 23.62
N PRO A 537 -23.59 -33.25 23.35
CA PRO A 537 -24.19 -34.52 23.73
C PRO A 537 -23.42 -35.64 23.01
N SER A 538 -22.98 -36.62 23.79
CA SER A 538 -22.35 -37.85 23.32
C SER A 538 -23.18 -38.47 22.19
N LEU A 539 -22.56 -38.65 21.03
CA LEU A 539 -23.15 -39.41 19.93
C LEU A 539 -23.44 -40.82 20.41
N GLN A 540 -24.73 -41.14 20.57
CA GLN A 540 -25.21 -42.50 20.71
C GLN A 540 -25.01 -43.22 19.37
N ALA A 541 -24.45 -44.43 19.42
CA ALA A 541 -24.28 -45.28 18.25
C ALA A 541 -25.66 -45.68 17.69
N ALA A 542 -25.85 -45.50 16.38
CA ALA A 542 -26.99 -46.08 15.68
C ALA A 542 -26.59 -47.51 15.25
N GLU A 543 -27.40 -48.48 15.68
CA GLU A 543 -27.49 -49.82 15.10
C GLU A 543 -28.08 -49.79 13.68
#